data_AF-A0A1B8ESE3-F1
#
_entry.id   AF-A0A1B8ESE3-F1
#
_cell.length_a   1.000
_cell.length_b   1.000
_cell.length_c   1.000
_cell.angle_alpha   90.00
_cell.angle_beta   90.00
_cell.angle_gamma   90.00
#
_symmetry.space_group_name_H-M   'P 1'
#
loop_
_entity.id
_entity.type
_entity.pdbx_description
1 polymer ?
#
loop_
_entity_poly.entity_id
_entity_poly.type
_entity_poly.pdbx_seq_one_letter_code
_entity_poly.pdbx_strand_id
1 'polypeptide(L)'
;MPPPTESHILTSFLLPPSPLPTILPPSAFTALFPPSTPASSIARLYRLLSHQRALLTDAVKADIEDEVRRGVAQRRAVVRTRREREWGEEEEVGIERALSPTNPAPLARPRHHTLLTILPTLDTSTEDIETEIALLELEAETLLAGIRNTVGGLSDLRYGRFRNQEVGEGVRGALEGVGGN
;
A
#
# COMPACT_ATOMS: atom_id res chain seq x y z
N MET A 1 -21.50 23.71 0.95
CA MET A 1 -20.78 22.84 -0.01
C MET A 1 -20.56 21.48 0.64
N PRO A 2 -20.75 20.36 -0.06
CA PRO A 2 -20.37 19.06 0.46
C PRO A 2 -18.84 19.00 0.69
N PRO A 3 -18.36 18.22 1.68
CA PRO A 3 -16.93 18.03 1.88
C PRO A 3 -16.30 17.38 0.64
N PRO A 4 -15.06 17.75 0.27
CA PRO A 4 -14.40 17.18 -0.89
C PRO A 4 -14.22 15.67 -0.72
N THR A 5 -14.47 14.92 -1.79
CA THR A 5 -14.23 13.48 -1.81
C THR A 5 -12.72 13.20 -1.79
N GLU A 6 -12.34 12.05 -1.27
CA GLU A 6 -10.94 11.62 -1.20
C GLU A 6 -10.28 11.56 -2.58
N SER A 7 -11.01 11.05 -3.58
CA SER A 7 -10.58 11.09 -4.98
C SER A 7 -10.27 12.51 -5.45
N HIS A 8 -11.10 13.49 -5.08
CA HIS A 8 -10.91 14.89 -5.45
C HIS A 8 -9.68 15.48 -4.76
N ILE A 9 -9.48 15.18 -3.48
CA ILE A 9 -8.30 15.60 -2.71
C ILE A 9 -7.03 15.04 -3.37
N LEU A 10 -6.93 13.72 -3.50
CA LEU A 10 -5.75 13.05 -4.02
C LEU A 10 -5.42 13.48 -5.46
N THR A 11 -6.43 13.55 -6.33
CA THR A 11 -6.29 14.03 -7.71
C THR A 11 -5.78 15.46 -7.74
N SER A 12 -6.35 16.36 -6.93
CA SER A 12 -6.01 17.79 -6.93
C SER A 12 -4.60 18.05 -6.39
N PHE A 13 -4.13 17.27 -5.41
CA PHE A 13 -2.80 17.43 -4.83
C PHE A 13 -1.68 16.76 -5.62
N LEU A 14 -1.95 15.63 -6.28
CA LEU A 14 -0.88 14.79 -6.85
C LEU A 14 -0.72 14.92 -8.36
N LEU A 15 -1.74 15.37 -9.10
CA LEU A 15 -1.74 15.37 -10.56
C LEU A 15 -1.54 16.74 -11.26
N PRO A 16 -1.83 17.90 -10.68
CA PRO A 16 -1.61 19.19 -11.36
C PRO A 16 -0.35 19.93 -10.90
N PRO A 17 0.44 20.52 -11.81
CA PRO A 17 0.52 20.26 -13.25
C PRO A 17 1.46 19.09 -13.56
N SER A 18 0.92 17.91 -13.85
CA SER A 18 1.70 16.69 -14.18
C SER A 18 2.31 16.65 -15.58
N PRO A 19 1.82 17.32 -16.65
CA PRO A 19 2.46 17.20 -17.95
C PRO A 19 3.80 17.95 -18.02
N LEU A 20 4.80 17.36 -18.70
CA LEU A 20 6.09 18.02 -18.91
C LEU A 20 5.96 19.38 -19.61
N PRO A 21 5.16 19.54 -20.69
CA PRO A 21 5.04 20.83 -21.38
C PRO A 21 4.50 21.96 -20.51
N THR A 22 3.72 21.63 -19.47
CA THR A 22 3.16 22.61 -18.54
C THR A 22 4.20 23.11 -17.55
N ILE A 23 5.08 22.23 -17.06
CA ILE A 23 6.17 22.61 -16.14
C ILE A 23 7.37 23.20 -16.89
N LEU A 24 7.73 22.57 -18.01
CA LEU A 24 8.91 22.90 -18.78
C LEU A 24 8.59 22.81 -20.28
N PRO A 25 8.20 23.94 -20.89
CA PRO A 25 7.95 24.03 -22.32
C PRO A 25 9.18 23.62 -23.15
N PRO A 26 9.01 23.13 -24.39
CA PRO A 26 10.12 22.67 -25.23
C PRO A 26 11.19 23.75 -25.49
N SER A 27 10.78 25.02 -25.60
CA SER A 27 11.70 26.15 -25.77
C SER A 27 12.58 26.38 -24.54
N ALA A 28 11.98 26.36 -23.34
CA ALA A 28 12.69 26.47 -22.08
C ALA A 28 13.62 25.27 -21.85
N PHE A 29 13.18 24.06 -22.20
CA PHE A 29 14.03 22.87 -22.14
C PHE A 29 15.24 22.97 -23.06
N THR A 30 15.04 23.43 -24.30
CA THR A 30 16.13 23.60 -25.28
C THR A 30 17.17 24.62 -24.81
N ALA A 31 16.74 25.68 -24.10
CA ALA A 31 17.63 26.69 -23.54
C ALA A 31 18.57 26.16 -22.43
N LEU A 32 18.32 24.98 -21.87
CA LEU A 32 19.18 24.35 -20.86
C LEU A 32 20.45 23.73 -21.46
N PHE A 33 20.53 23.61 -22.79
CA PHE A 33 21.63 22.96 -23.47
C PHE A 33 22.56 23.98 -24.14
N PRO A 34 23.88 23.70 -24.19
CA PRO A 34 24.81 24.51 -24.96
C PRO A 34 24.41 24.55 -26.46
N PRO A 35 24.70 25.65 -27.17
CA PRO A 35 24.35 25.81 -28.58
C PRO A 35 25.06 24.81 -29.51
N SER A 36 26.13 24.16 -29.04
CA SER A 36 26.81 23.06 -29.76
C SER A 36 26.01 21.75 -29.77
N THR A 37 24.95 21.63 -28.98
CA THR A 37 24.16 20.41 -28.88
C THR A 37 23.20 20.30 -30.07
N PRO A 38 23.16 19.15 -30.77
CA PRO A 38 22.25 18.98 -31.90
C PRO A 38 20.79 19.01 -31.44
N ALA A 39 19.97 19.85 -32.08
CA ALA A 39 18.55 20.02 -31.77
C ALA A 39 17.75 18.71 -31.85
N SER A 40 18.15 17.78 -32.73
CA SER A 40 17.52 16.45 -32.86
C SER A 40 17.67 15.60 -31.59
N SER A 41 18.82 15.65 -30.93
CA SER A 41 19.06 14.94 -29.67
C SER A 41 18.25 15.54 -28.52
N ILE A 42 18.17 16.87 -28.45
CA ILE A 42 17.36 17.58 -27.45
C ILE A 42 15.87 17.22 -27.62
N ALA A 43 15.36 17.26 -28.86
CA ALA A 43 13.96 16.91 -29.14
C ALA A 43 13.66 15.42 -28.85
N ARG A 44 14.60 14.51 -29.12
CA ARG A 44 14.48 13.09 -28.75
C ARG A 44 14.41 12.92 -27.23
N LEU A 45 15.29 13.57 -26.48
CA LEU A 45 15.29 13.53 -25.03
C LEU A 45 14.00 14.10 -24.44
N TYR A 46 13.53 15.25 -24.95
CA TYR A 46 12.29 15.87 -24.51
C TYR A 46 11.08 14.94 -24.69
N ARG A 47 10.98 14.26 -25.84
CA ARG A 47 9.93 13.27 -26.10
C ARG A 47 10.02 12.09 -25.14
N LEU A 48 11.21 11.56 -24.89
CA LEU A 48 11.41 10.44 -23.96
C LEU A 48 11.01 10.82 -22.53
N LEU A 49 11.41 12.01 -22.09
CA LEU A 49 11.08 12.51 -20.75
C LEU A 49 9.58 12.80 -20.62
N SER A 50 8.96 13.34 -21.68
CA SER A 50 7.51 13.53 -21.73
C SER A 50 6.75 12.20 -21.62
N HIS A 51 7.23 11.16 -22.33
CA HIS A 51 6.66 9.82 -22.28
C HIS A 51 6.81 9.18 -20.89
N GLN A 52 8.03 9.21 -20.32
CA GLN A 52 8.28 8.67 -18.97
C GLN A 52 7.39 9.36 -17.93
N ARG A 53 7.20 10.67 -18.07
CA ARG A 53 6.34 11.43 -17.17
C ARG A 53 4.86 11.10 -17.33
N ALA A 54 4.39 10.84 -18.55
CA ALA A 54 3.05 10.34 -18.80
C ALA A 54 2.81 8.99 -18.09
N LEU A 55 3.74 8.04 -18.22
CA LEU A 55 3.66 6.75 -17.53
C LEU A 55 3.57 6.90 -16.01
N LEU A 56 4.40 7.78 -15.42
CA LEU A 56 4.34 8.06 -13.97
C LEU A 56 3.00 8.68 -13.57
N THR A 57 2.47 9.59 -14.39
CA THR A 57 1.19 10.23 -14.11
C THR A 57 0.05 9.21 -14.14
N ASP A 58 0.10 8.26 -15.07
CA ASP A 58 -0.90 7.20 -15.18
C ASP A 58 -0.76 6.16 -14.05
N ALA A 59 0.46 5.86 -13.60
CA ALA A 59 0.67 5.06 -12.40
C ALA A 59 0.07 5.73 -11.15
N VAL A 60 0.33 7.03 -10.95
CA VAL A 60 -0.25 7.79 -9.82
C VAL A 60 -1.78 7.81 -9.89
N LYS A 61 -2.38 7.91 -11.08
CA LYS A 61 -3.84 7.80 -11.22
C LYS A 61 -4.36 6.43 -10.76
N ALA A 62 -3.70 5.34 -11.16
CA ALA A 62 -4.06 4.00 -10.73
C ALA A 62 -3.93 3.84 -9.20
N ASP A 63 -2.84 4.37 -8.63
CA ASP A 63 -2.63 4.36 -7.17
C ASP A 63 -3.72 5.15 -6.42
N ILE A 64 -4.18 6.26 -6.98
CA ILE A 64 -5.30 7.04 -6.42
C ILE A 64 -6.59 6.22 -6.41
N GLU A 65 -6.88 5.48 -7.48
CA GLU A 65 -8.06 4.62 -7.54
C GLU A 65 -8.00 3.49 -6.51
N ASP A 66 -6.82 2.89 -6.34
CA ASP A 66 -6.56 1.87 -5.33
C ASP A 66 -6.71 2.43 -3.91
N GLU A 67 -6.17 3.62 -3.68
CA GLU A 67 -6.25 4.28 -2.37
C GLU A 67 -7.68 4.62 -2.01
N VAL A 68 -8.47 5.14 -2.96
CA VAL A 68 -9.89 5.42 -2.72
C VAL A 68 -10.65 4.13 -2.35
N ARG A 69 -10.32 2.99 -2.97
CA ARG A 69 -10.91 1.69 -2.61
C ARG A 69 -10.49 1.26 -1.20
N ARG A 70 -9.22 1.42 -0.84
CA ARG A 70 -8.71 1.14 0.52
C ARG A 70 -9.35 2.04 1.58
N GLY A 71 -9.52 3.33 1.28
CA GLY A 71 -10.15 4.31 2.17
C GLY A 71 -11.59 3.94 2.55
N VAL A 72 -12.36 3.33 1.63
CA VAL A 72 -13.71 2.82 1.95
C VAL A 72 -13.66 1.70 3.00
N ALA A 73 -12.74 0.75 2.85
CA ALA A 73 -12.58 -0.34 3.80
C ALA A 73 -12.11 0.16 5.18
N GLN A 74 -11.16 1.11 5.20
CA GLN A 74 -10.68 1.75 6.42
C GLN A 74 -11.79 2.51 7.15
N ARG A 75 -12.61 3.29 6.43
CA ARG A 75 -13.77 3.98 7.03
C ARG A 75 -14.75 3.00 7.68
N ARG A 76 -15.01 1.86 7.04
CA ARG A 76 -15.86 0.80 7.61
C ARG A 76 -15.25 0.20 8.88
N ALA A 77 -13.93 -0.04 8.87
CA ALA A 77 -13.23 -0.53 10.06
C ALA A 77 -13.32 0.47 11.21
N VAL A 78 -13.05 1.75 10.97
CA VAL A 78 -13.17 2.82 11.99
C VAL A 78 -14.57 2.91 12.57
N VAL A 79 -15.62 2.82 11.74
CA VAL A 79 -17.00 2.82 12.23
C VAL A 79 -17.31 1.58 13.08
N ARG A 80 -16.81 0.39 12.72
CA ARG A 80 -16.98 -0.83 13.54
C ARG A 80 -16.30 -0.68 14.89
N THR A 81 -15.02 -0.30 14.90
CA THR A 81 -14.25 -0.10 16.13
C THR A 81 -14.87 0.97 17.03
N ARG A 82 -15.44 2.04 16.46
CA ARG A 82 -16.14 3.06 17.24
C ARG A 82 -17.41 2.50 17.90
N ARG A 83 -18.20 1.72 17.17
CA ARG A 83 -19.40 1.08 17.73
C ARG A 83 -19.07 0.05 18.80
N GLU A 84 -18.03 -0.75 18.59
CA GLU A 84 -17.54 -1.72 19.59
C GLU A 84 -17.10 -1.02 20.88
N ARG A 85 -16.45 0.14 20.78
CA ARG A 85 -16.14 0.97 21.95
C ARG A 85 -17.38 1.52 22.63
N GLU A 86 -18.32 2.08 21.88
CA GLU A 86 -19.58 2.62 22.42
C GLU A 86 -20.38 1.51 23.15
N TRP A 87 -20.46 0.30 22.57
CA TRP A 87 -21.09 -0.84 23.24
C TRP A 87 -20.34 -1.32 24.48
N GLY A 88 -19.00 -1.36 24.45
CA GLY A 88 -18.19 -1.72 25.61
C GLY A 88 -18.32 -0.70 26.75
N GLU A 89 -18.37 0.59 26.44
CA GLU A 89 -18.60 1.67 27.40
C GLU A 89 -20.02 1.60 28.00
N GLU A 90 -21.04 1.31 27.20
CA GLU A 90 -22.41 1.09 27.70
C GLU A 90 -22.51 -0.13 28.63
N GLU A 91 -21.81 -1.22 28.29
CA GLU A 91 -21.72 -2.42 29.13
C GLU A 91 -21.00 -2.13 30.45
N GLU A 92 -19.87 -1.42 30.42
CA GLU A 92 -19.09 -1.03 31.60
C GLU A 92 -19.92 -0.13 32.54
N VAL A 93 -20.61 0.87 32.01
CA VAL A 93 -21.51 1.74 32.78
C VAL A 93 -22.68 0.95 33.40
N GLY A 94 -23.20 -0.05 32.67
CA GLY A 94 -24.21 -0.97 33.18
C GLY A 94 -23.72 -1.79 34.37
N ILE A 95 -22.49 -2.29 34.31
CA ILE A 95 -21.83 -3.03 35.38
C ILE A 95 -21.57 -2.12 36.59
N GLU A 96 -21.03 -0.92 36.40
CA GLU A 96 -20.77 0.05 37.48
C GLU A 96 -22.06 0.43 38.22
N ARG A 97 -23.15 0.67 37.48
CA ARG A 97 -24.46 0.96 38.07
C ARG A 97 -25.04 -0.22 38.84
N ALA A 98 -24.83 -1.46 38.38
CA ALA A 98 -25.27 -2.67 39.08
C ALA A 98 -24.46 -2.95 40.35
N LEU A 99 -23.21 -2.50 40.42
CA LEU A 99 -22.32 -2.64 41.57
C LEU A 99 -22.47 -1.49 42.60
N SER A 100 -23.16 -0.40 42.22
CA SER A 100 -23.35 0.76 43.10
C SER A 100 -24.27 0.42 44.28
N PRO A 101 -23.86 0.65 45.54
CA PRO A 101 -24.63 0.30 46.74
C PRO A 101 -25.92 1.12 46.93
N THR A 102 -26.14 2.16 46.11
CA THR A 102 -27.17 3.19 46.32
C THR A 102 -28.47 2.92 45.54
N ASN A 103 -28.55 1.90 44.68
CA ASN A 103 -29.77 1.64 43.89
C ASN A 103 -30.03 0.13 43.70
N PRO A 104 -30.92 -0.50 44.51
CA PRO A 104 -31.32 -1.89 44.31
C PRO A 104 -32.38 -1.97 43.21
N ALA A 105 -32.00 -1.72 41.96
CA ALA A 105 -32.79 -2.25 40.85
C ALA A 105 -32.72 -3.79 40.91
N PRO A 106 -33.80 -4.52 40.59
CA PRO A 106 -33.74 -5.97 40.58
C PRO A 106 -32.70 -6.36 39.55
N LEU A 107 -31.59 -6.95 40.01
CA LEU A 107 -30.53 -7.48 39.18
C LEU A 107 -31.20 -8.24 38.02
N ALA A 108 -31.13 -7.69 36.80
CA ALA A 108 -31.27 -8.51 35.62
C ALA A 108 -30.17 -9.55 35.81
N ARG A 109 -30.57 -10.78 36.18
CA ARG A 109 -29.64 -11.85 36.52
C ARG A 109 -28.56 -11.82 35.44
N PRO A 110 -27.27 -11.63 35.80
CA PRO A 110 -26.24 -11.70 34.79
C PRO A 110 -26.48 -13.02 34.07
N ARG A 111 -26.48 -13.00 32.73
CA ARG A 111 -26.50 -14.24 31.96
C ARG A 111 -25.23 -14.97 32.34
N HIS A 112 -25.30 -15.79 33.38
CA HIS A 112 -24.18 -16.56 33.84
C HIS A 112 -23.81 -17.44 32.66
N HIS A 113 -22.68 -17.12 32.03
CA HIS A 113 -22.09 -18.00 31.03
C HIS A 113 -22.00 -19.37 31.68
N THR A 114 -22.79 -20.30 31.16
CA THR A 114 -22.80 -21.66 31.65
C THR A 114 -21.70 -22.41 30.89
N LEU A 115 -21.22 -23.53 31.41
CA LEU A 115 -20.26 -24.37 30.67
C LEU A 115 -20.73 -24.64 29.23
N LEU A 116 -22.05 -24.76 29.02
CA LEU A 116 -22.68 -24.92 27.71
C LEU A 116 -22.47 -23.74 26.74
N THR A 117 -22.30 -22.52 27.24
CA THR A 117 -22.06 -21.33 26.41
C THR A 117 -20.58 -20.99 26.28
N ILE A 118 -19.75 -21.39 27.26
CA ILE A 118 -18.30 -21.07 27.28
C ILE A 118 -17.51 -22.05 26.42
N LEU A 119 -17.85 -23.34 26.45
CA LEU A 119 -17.11 -24.35 25.68
C LEU A 119 -17.15 -24.08 24.17
N PRO A 120 -18.32 -23.79 23.54
CA PRO A 120 -18.34 -23.48 22.11
C PRO A 120 -17.55 -22.21 21.76
N THR A 121 -17.56 -21.19 22.63
CA THR A 121 -16.77 -19.97 22.40
C THR A 121 -15.28 -20.24 22.51
N LEU A 122 -14.85 -21.11 23.44
CA LEU A 122 -13.45 -21.49 23.56
C LEU A 122 -13.00 -22.35 22.39
N ASP A 123 -13.82 -23.30 21.94
CA ASP A 123 -13.53 -24.11 20.76
C ASP A 123 -13.37 -23.23 19.52
N THR A 124 -14.30 -22.29 19.31
CA THR A 124 -14.23 -21.31 18.20
C THR A 124 -12.98 -20.45 18.30
N SER A 125 -12.66 -19.91 19.49
CA SER A 125 -11.42 -19.13 19.69
C SER A 125 -10.15 -19.96 19.49
N THR A 126 -10.19 -21.26 19.79
CA THR A 126 -9.05 -22.16 19.58
C THR A 126 -8.84 -22.39 18.09
N GLU A 127 -9.92 -22.67 17.33
CA GLU A 127 -9.88 -22.77 15.87
C GLU A 127 -9.39 -21.47 15.24
N ASP A 128 -9.89 -20.31 15.68
CA ASP A 128 -9.46 -19.00 15.18
C ASP A 128 -7.94 -18.80 15.39
N ILE A 129 -7.42 -19.09 16.58
CA ILE A 129 -5.99 -18.98 16.88
C ILE A 129 -5.16 -19.96 16.05
N GLU A 130 -5.61 -21.20 15.88
CA GLU A 130 -4.92 -22.19 15.04
C GLU A 130 -4.85 -21.74 13.57
N THR A 131 -5.92 -21.13 13.06
CA THR A 131 -5.91 -20.57 11.69
C THR A 131 -4.98 -19.37 11.56
N GLU A 132 -4.93 -18.50 12.57
CA GLU A 132 -4.02 -17.36 12.59
C GLU A 132 -2.55 -17.81 12.62
N ILE A 133 -2.23 -18.82 13.44
CA ILE A 133 -0.89 -19.42 13.49
C ILE A 133 -0.51 -19.96 12.10
N ALA A 134 -1.39 -20.73 11.44
CA ALA A 134 -1.11 -21.29 10.12
C ALA A 134 -0.86 -20.19 9.05
N LEU A 135 -1.60 -19.09 9.12
CA LEU A 135 -1.40 -17.95 8.23
C LEU A 135 -0.05 -17.25 8.49
N LEU A 136 0.31 -17.05 9.76
CA LEU A 136 1.59 -16.45 10.14
C LEU A 136 2.78 -17.32 9.75
N GLU A 137 2.67 -18.64 9.87
CA GLU A 137 3.68 -19.59 9.42
C GLU A 137 3.88 -19.49 7.89
N LEU A 138 2.79 -19.45 7.12
CA LEU A 138 2.86 -19.25 5.67
C LEU A 138 3.51 -17.91 5.31
N GLU A 139 3.11 -16.82 5.98
CA GLU A 139 3.71 -15.50 5.76
C GLU A 139 5.21 -15.51 6.07
N ALA A 140 5.62 -16.14 7.19
CA ALA A 140 7.02 -16.29 7.54
C ALA A 140 7.79 -17.09 6.49
N GLU A 141 7.24 -18.20 5.99
CA GLU A 141 7.87 -18.99 4.92
C GLU A 141 8.04 -18.19 3.63
N THR A 142 7.01 -17.46 3.21
CA THR A 142 7.08 -16.63 1.99
C THR A 142 8.11 -15.51 2.13
N LEU A 143 8.17 -14.86 3.29
CA LEU A 143 9.14 -13.80 3.57
C LEU A 143 10.56 -14.36 3.60
N LEU A 144 10.76 -15.53 4.23
CA LEU A 144 12.06 -16.20 4.27
C LEU A 144 12.50 -16.65 2.88
N ALA A 145 11.59 -17.16 2.05
CA ALA A 145 11.86 -17.47 0.64
C ALA A 145 12.26 -16.21 -0.14
N GLY A 146 11.59 -15.08 0.10
CA GLY A 146 11.96 -13.77 -0.44
C GLY A 146 13.40 -13.38 -0.06
N ILE A 147 13.74 -13.46 1.23
CA ILE A 147 15.09 -13.15 1.74
C ILE A 147 16.14 -14.08 1.11
N ARG A 148 15.86 -15.39 1.02
CA ARG A 148 16.78 -16.34 0.37
C ARG A 148 17.00 -16.00 -1.09
N ASN A 149 15.95 -15.63 -1.81
CA ASN A 149 16.05 -15.21 -3.20
C ASN A 149 16.86 -13.93 -3.37
N THR A 150 16.67 -12.93 -2.51
CA THR A 150 17.44 -11.68 -2.57
C THR A 150 18.91 -11.90 -2.20
N VAL A 151 19.20 -12.63 -1.12
CA VAL A 151 20.57 -12.98 -0.71
C VAL A 151 21.27 -13.84 -1.76
N GLY A 152 20.57 -14.80 -2.38
CA GLY A 152 21.07 -15.58 -3.50
C GLY A 152 21.41 -14.70 -4.70
N GLY A 153 20.49 -13.79 -5.08
CA GLY A 153 20.74 -12.82 -6.16
C GLY A 153 21.93 -11.89 -5.88
N LEU A 154 22.06 -11.41 -4.64
CA LEU A 154 23.21 -10.58 -4.20
C LEU A 154 24.51 -11.37 -4.16
N SER A 155 24.46 -12.67 -3.83
CA SER A 155 25.63 -13.57 -3.86
C SER A 155 26.09 -13.86 -5.28
N ASP A 156 25.15 -14.05 -6.22
CA ASP A 156 25.47 -14.25 -7.64
C ASP A 156 26.10 -13.00 -8.27
N LEU A 157 25.69 -11.79 -7.85
CA LEU A 157 26.32 -10.52 -8.26
C LEU A 157 27.80 -10.46 -7.87
N ARG A 158 28.17 -11.00 -6.71
CA ARG A 158 29.58 -11.07 -6.27
C ARG A 158 30.43 -11.96 -7.17
N TYR A 159 29.83 -12.94 -7.84
CA TYR A 159 30.49 -13.83 -8.79
C TYR A 159 30.19 -13.48 -10.26
N GLY A 160 29.59 -12.31 -10.52
CA GLY A 160 29.35 -11.78 -11.86
C GLY A 160 28.26 -12.51 -12.66
N ARG A 161 27.40 -13.30 -12.01
CA ARG A 161 26.27 -13.96 -12.68
C ARG A 161 24.97 -13.25 -12.35
N PHE A 162 24.20 -12.89 -13.37
CA PHE A 162 22.85 -12.34 -13.19
C PHE A 162 21.83 -13.46 -13.41
N ARG A 163 20.90 -13.66 -12.46
CA ARG A 163 19.76 -14.58 -12.65
C ARG A 163 18.80 -14.08 -13.75
N ASN A 164 18.74 -12.77 -14.00
CA ASN A 164 18.06 -12.17 -15.14
C ASN A 164 19.01 -12.06 -16.32
N GLN A 165 19.29 -13.19 -16.98
CA GLN A 165 20.14 -13.24 -18.16
C GLN A 165 19.60 -12.37 -19.30
N GLU A 166 18.27 -12.14 -19.34
CA GLU A 166 17.60 -11.23 -20.29
C GLU A 166 18.00 -9.75 -20.12
N VAL A 167 18.21 -9.30 -18.87
CA VAL A 167 18.68 -7.93 -18.59
C VAL A 167 20.18 -7.82 -18.89
N GLY A 168 20.93 -8.89 -18.61
CA GLY A 168 22.36 -8.98 -18.91
C GLY A 168 22.67 -9.01 -20.43
N GLU A 169 21.91 -9.77 -21.22
CA GLU A 169 22.04 -9.79 -22.68
C GLU A 169 21.61 -8.46 -23.31
N GLY A 170 20.55 -7.82 -22.79
CA GLY A 170 20.13 -6.50 -23.26
C GLY A 170 21.22 -5.44 -23.07
N VAL A 171 21.94 -5.48 -21.94
CA VAL A 171 23.07 -4.57 -21.67
C VAL A 171 24.30 -4.96 -22.51
N ARG A 172 24.60 -6.25 -22.67
CA ARG A 172 25.74 -6.72 -23.48
C ARG A 172 25.56 -6.41 -24.97
N GLY A 173 24.37 -6.63 -25.52
CA GLY A 173 24.03 -6.24 -26.90
C GLY A 173 24.07 -4.72 -27.12
N ALA A 174 23.69 -3.93 -26.10
CA ALA A 174 23.84 -2.48 -26.15
C ALA A 174 25.31 -2.01 -26.10
N LEU A 175 26.21 -2.76 -25.46
CA LEU A 175 27.65 -2.46 -25.41
C LEU A 175 28.40 -2.93 -26.67
N GLU A 176 28.05 -4.09 -27.23
CA GLU A 176 28.64 -4.59 -28.48
C GLU A 176 28.22 -3.75 -29.70
N GLY A 177 27.00 -3.19 -29.70
CA GLY A 177 26.53 -2.24 -30.73
C GLY A 177 27.20 -0.85 -30.68
N VAL A 178 27.95 -0.53 -29.61
CA VAL A 178 28.66 0.76 -29.45
C VAL A 178 30.16 0.63 -29.77
N GLY A 179 30.72 -0.60 -29.80
CA GLY A 179 32.12 -0.86 -30.16
C GLY A 179 32.39 -1.12 -31.65
N GLY A 180 31.35 -1.14 -32.48
CA GLY A 180 31.44 -1.44 -33.92
C GLY A 180 31.04 -0.25 -34.78
N ASN A 181 31.81 0.84 -34.74
CA ASN A 181 31.96 1.81 -35.84
C ASN A 181 33.27 2.59 -35.68
#